data_AF-A0A2V8C9D3-F1
#
_entry.id   AF-A0A2V8C9D3-F1
#
_cell.length_a   1.000
_cell.length_b   1.000
_cell.length_c   1.000
_cell.angle_alpha   90.00
_cell.angle_beta   90.00
_cell.angle_gamma   90.00
#
_symmetry.space_group_name_H-M   'P 1'
#
loop_
_entity.id
_entity.type
_entity.pdbx_description
1 polymer ?
#
loop_
_entity_poly.entity_id
_entity_poly.type
_entity_poly.pdbx_seq_one_letter_code
_entity_poly.pdbx_strand_id
1 'polypeptide(L)'
;MNRRDFLLLRAEGRSTVLSCERLYMRFLDSQLDGTTSALFENLARDLRRVNAVRLVDPSWLSRDELRAELELVLDAFQRRGGRVER
;
A
#
# COMPACT_ATOMS: atom_id res chain seq x y z
N MET A 1 -15.64 -12.53 6.53
CA MET A 1 -15.77 -11.84 5.21
C MET A 1 -15.72 -10.33 5.47
N ASN A 2 -14.52 -9.79 5.69
CA ASN A 2 -14.34 -8.35 5.99
C ASN A 2 -14.29 -7.57 4.67
N ARG A 3 -15.38 -6.87 4.36
CA ARG A 3 -15.51 -5.96 3.21
C ARG A 3 -14.94 -4.55 3.50
N ARG A 4 -14.16 -4.38 4.57
CA ARG A 4 -13.70 -3.08 5.09
C ARG A 4 -12.24 -2.74 4.81
N ASP A 5 -11.53 -3.53 3.99
CA ASP A 5 -10.14 -3.25 3.59
C ASP A 5 -9.99 -2.51 2.26
N PHE A 6 -11.10 -2.16 1.59
CA PHE A 6 -11.09 -1.44 0.31
C PHE A 6 -10.79 0.07 0.40
N LEU A 7 -10.33 0.58 1.55
CA LEU A 7 -10.18 2.03 1.75
C LEU A 7 -8.89 2.61 1.18
N LEU A 8 -7.89 1.79 0.84
CA LEU A 8 -6.65 2.31 0.25
C LEU A 8 -6.64 2.30 -1.27
N LEU A 9 -7.56 1.59 -1.94
CA LEU A 9 -7.45 1.27 -3.36
C LEU A 9 -8.80 1.53 -4.05
N ARG A 10 -8.91 2.68 -4.73
CA ARG A 10 -10.01 2.91 -5.68
C ARG A 10 -9.63 2.21 -6.99
N ALA A 11 -10.41 1.22 -7.42
CA ALA A 11 -10.15 0.48 -8.66
C ALA A 11 -10.90 1.13 -9.83
N GLU A 12 -10.16 1.76 -10.75
CA GLU A 12 -10.66 2.15 -12.07
C GLU A 12 -9.94 1.26 -13.11
N GLY A 13 -10.59 0.16 -13.51
CA GLY A 13 -9.93 -0.90 -14.27
C GLY A 13 -8.94 -1.72 -13.44
N ARG A 14 -7.90 -2.30 -14.07
CA ARG A 14 -6.82 -3.02 -13.35
C ARG A 14 -5.85 -2.06 -12.63
N SER A 15 -6.10 -0.75 -12.63
CA SER A 15 -5.28 0.27 -11.96
C SER A 15 -5.91 0.74 -10.66
N THR A 16 -5.09 1.14 -9.69
CA THR A 16 -5.57 1.69 -8.42
C THR A 16 -4.69 2.79 -7.86
N VAL A 17 -5.26 3.65 -7.02
CA VAL A 17 -4.55 4.73 -6.33
C VAL A 17 -4.21 4.28 -4.92
N LEU A 18 -2.97 4.43 -4.48
CA LEU A 18 -2.50 4.23 -3.11
C LEU A 18 -2.13 5.59 -2.50
N SER A 19 -2.92 6.04 -1.52
CA SER A 19 -2.62 7.27 -0.77
C SER A 19 -1.54 7.03 0.28
N CYS A 20 -0.40 7.69 0.12
CA CYS A 20 0.71 7.62 1.06
C CYS A 20 0.34 8.25 2.42
N GLU A 21 -0.50 9.28 2.43
CA GLU A 21 -1.06 9.85 3.67
C GLU A 21 -1.86 8.80 4.45
N ARG A 22 -2.84 8.15 3.81
CA ARG A 22 -3.68 7.16 4.49
C ARG A 22 -2.87 5.94 4.94
N LEU A 23 -1.89 5.52 4.14
CA LEU A 23 -0.97 4.46 4.53
C LEU A 23 -0.15 4.87 5.76
N TYR A 24 0.34 6.11 5.81
CA TYR A 24 1.07 6.64 6.97
C TYR A 24 0.22 6.62 8.24
N MET A 25 -1.02 7.12 8.19
CA MET A 25 -1.91 7.07 9.36
C MET A 25 -2.13 5.64 9.85
N ARG A 26 -2.42 4.70 8.93
CA ARG A 26 -2.62 3.29 9.31
C ARG A 26 -1.35 2.62 9.82
N PHE A 27 -0.18 3.04 9.34
CA PHE A 27 1.09 2.57 9.86
C PHE A 27 1.32 3.05 11.29
N LEU A 28 0.98 4.30 11.62
CA LEU A 28 1.06 4.78 13.00
C LEU A 28 0.12 4.00 13.93
N ASP A 29 -1.12 3.77 13.50
CA ASP A 29 -2.07 2.96 14.27
C ASP A 29 -1.56 1.52 14.45
N SER A 30 -1.01 0.92 13.39
CA SER A 30 -0.52 -0.46 13.45
C SER A 30 0.71 -0.63 14.33
N GLN A 31 1.54 0.41 14.48
CA GLN A 31 2.66 0.39 15.42
C GLN A 31 2.18 0.38 16.88
N LEU A 32 1.10 1.09 17.19
CA LEU A 32 0.49 1.07 18.53
C LEU A 32 -0.14 -0.28 18.84
N ASP A 33 -0.80 -0.89 17.86
CA ASP A 33 -1.51 -2.16 18.02
C ASP A 33 -0.62 -3.40 17.79
N GLY A 34 0.64 -3.23 17.37
CA GLY A 34 1.53 -4.33 17.01
C GLY A 34 1.09 -5.11 15.76
N THR A 35 0.31 -4.48 14.86
CA THR A 35 -0.28 -5.10 13.67
C THR A 35 0.39 -4.68 12.36
N THR A 36 1.57 -4.06 12.41
CA THR A 36 2.29 -3.55 11.23
C THR A 36 2.52 -4.62 10.16
N SER A 37 2.92 -5.84 10.54
CA SER A 37 3.10 -6.92 9.55
C SER A 37 1.80 -7.27 8.83
N ALA A 38 0.68 -7.31 9.56
CA ALA A 38 -0.63 -7.59 8.96
C ALA A 38 -1.09 -6.47 8.00
N LEU A 39 -0.76 -5.21 8.29
CA LEU A 39 -1.03 -4.08 7.38
C LEU A 39 -0.36 -4.29 6.02
N PHE A 40 0.94 -4.58 5.99
CA PHE A 40 1.68 -4.75 4.73
C PHE A 40 1.34 -6.07 4.01
N GLU A 41 1.03 -7.14 4.74
CA GLU A 41 0.53 -8.38 4.13
C GLU A 41 -0.81 -8.17 3.42
N ASN A 42 -1.72 -7.41 4.03
CA ASN A 42 -3.00 -7.07 3.43
C ASN A 42 -2.81 -6.17 2.20
N LEU A 43 -1.95 -5.16 2.30
CA LEU A 43 -1.59 -4.30 1.15
C LEU A 43 -1.04 -5.14 -0.02
N ALA A 44 -0.08 -6.03 0.25
CA ALA A 44 0.49 -6.92 -0.76
C ALA A 44 -0.57 -7.85 -1.37
N ARG A 45 -1.51 -8.36 -0.57
CA ARG A 45 -2.64 -9.17 -1.05
C ARG A 45 -3.54 -8.40 -1.99
N ASP A 46 -3.85 -7.16 -1.67
CA ASP A 46 -4.72 -6.34 -2.51
C ASP A 46 -4.02 -5.92 -3.80
N LEU A 47 -2.71 -5.60 -3.75
CA LEU A 47 -1.91 -5.31 -4.94
C LEU A 47 -1.83 -6.49 -5.93
N ARG A 48 -2.06 -7.74 -5.49
CA ARG A 48 -2.18 -8.88 -6.42
C ARG A 48 -3.37 -8.80 -7.37
N ARG A 49 -4.41 -8.04 -7.00
CA ARG A 49 -5.65 -7.90 -7.78
C ARG A 49 -5.57 -6.85 -8.89
N VAL A 50 -4.50 -6.05 -8.89
CA VAL A 50 -4.27 -4.94 -9.82
C VAL A 50 -2.98 -5.16 -10.61
N ASN A 51 -2.83 -4.41 -11.69
CA ASN A 51 -1.64 -4.39 -12.55
C ASN A 51 -0.95 -3.02 -12.60
N ALA A 52 -1.58 -1.98 -12.07
CA ALA A 52 -0.98 -0.67 -11.90
C ALA A 52 -1.38 -0.07 -10.54
N VAL A 53 -0.45 0.62 -9.89
CA VAL A 53 -0.69 1.40 -8.68
C VAL A 53 -0.12 2.80 -8.87
N ARG A 54 -0.92 3.82 -8.60
CA ARG A 54 -0.48 5.22 -8.56
C ARG A 54 -0.32 5.66 -7.12
N LEU A 55 0.87 6.10 -6.76
CA LEU A 55 1.12 6.72 -5.46
C LEU A 55 0.62 8.17 -5.51
N VAL A 56 -0.10 8.59 -4.47
CA VAL A 56 -0.48 10.00 -4.28
C VAL A 56 0.02 10.50 -2.93
N ASP A 57 0.38 11.78 -2.90
CA ASP A 57 0.96 12.49 -1.75
C ASP A 57 2.24 11.82 -1.20
N PRO A 58 3.25 11.54 -2.04
CA PRO A 58 4.46 10.81 -1.63
C PRO A 58 5.29 11.53 -0.55
N SER A 59 5.01 12.82 -0.28
CA SER A 59 5.60 13.57 0.83
C SER A 59 5.34 12.94 2.21
N TRP A 60 4.29 12.12 2.34
CA TRP A 60 3.99 11.39 3.58
C TRP A 60 4.87 10.16 3.83
N LEU A 61 5.67 9.73 2.84
CA LEU A 61 6.69 8.68 3.02
C LEU A 61 7.96 9.23 3.71
N SER A 62 7.80 10.12 4.69
CA SER A 62 8.89 10.82 5.37
C SER A 62 9.64 9.96 6.38
N ARG A 63 9.03 8.88 6.88
CA ARG A 63 9.69 7.91 7.76
C ARG A 63 10.35 6.79 6.97
N ASP A 64 11.61 6.51 7.31
CA ASP A 64 12.42 5.49 6.63
C ASP A 64 11.84 4.08 6.76
N GLU A 65 11.30 3.73 7.92
CA GLU A 65 10.67 2.40 8.15
C GLU A 65 9.46 2.17 7.25
N LEU A 66 8.52 3.13 7.21
CA LEU A 66 7.35 3.06 6.34
C LEU A 66 7.78 2.95 4.87
N ARG A 67 8.77 3.75 4.48
CA ARG A 67 9.29 3.77 3.12
C ARG A 67 9.89 2.41 2.74
N ALA A 68 10.76 1.86 3.59
CA ALA A 68 11.42 0.58 3.35
C ALA A 68 10.41 -0.57 3.21
N GLU A 69 9.43 -0.66 4.12
CA GLU A 69 8.37 -1.66 4.05
C GLU A 69 7.51 -1.52 2.79
N LEU A 70 7.14 -0.30 2.44
CA LEU A 70 6.38 -0.05 1.21
C LEU A 70 7.20 -0.40 -0.04
N GLU A 71 8.49 -0.07 -0.07
CA GLU A 71 9.39 -0.39 -1.18
C GLU A 71 9.50 -1.90 -1.40
N LEU A 72 9.60 -2.70 -0.33
CA LEU A 72 9.59 -4.17 -0.44
C LEU A 72 8.31 -4.69 -1.09
N VAL A 73 7.16 -4.14 -0.69
CA VAL A 73 5.85 -4.52 -1.27
C VAL A 73 5.75 -4.10 -2.73
N LEU A 74 6.19 -2.89 -3.08
CA LEU A 74 6.14 -2.36 -4.45
C LEU A 74 7.11 -3.10 -5.38
N ASP A 75 8.29 -3.46 -4.89
CA ASP A 75 9.30 -4.22 -5.63
C ASP A 75 8.79 -5.65 -5.93
N ALA A 76 8.16 -6.32 -4.96
CA ALA A 76 7.47 -7.60 -5.21
C ALA A 76 6.32 -7.45 -6.25
N PHE A 77 5.56 -6.36 -6.18
CA PHE A 77 4.52 -6.05 -7.16
C PHE A 77 5.09 -5.82 -8.57
N GLN A 78 6.20 -5.10 -8.69
CA GLN A 78 6.88 -4.82 -9.96
C GLN A 78 7.48 -6.08 -10.59
N ARG A 79 8.10 -6.97 -9.80
CA ARG A 79 8.62 -8.26 -10.31
C ARG A 79 7.54 -9.14 -10.96
N ARG A 80 6.28 -9.02 -10.53
CA ARG A 80 5.12 -9.70 -11.11
C ARG A 80 4.62 -9.03 -12.41
N GLY A 81 5.20 -7.92 -12.82
CA GLY A 81 4.78 -7.12 -13.98
C GLY A 81 3.80 -5.99 -13.64
N GLY A 82 3.67 -5.63 -12.36
CA GLY A 82 2.91 -4.47 -11.91
C GLY A 82 3.61 -3.15 -12.27
N ARG A 83 2.83 -2.11 -12.59
CA ARG A 83 3.35 -0.77 -12.90
C ARG A 83 3.14 0.17 -11.71
N VAL A 84 4.18 0.88 -11.30
CA VAL A 84 4.08 1.89 -10.25
C VAL A 84 4.17 3.26 -10.90
N GLU A 85 3.11 4.05 -10.76
CA GLU A 85 3.05 5.45 -11.17
C GLU A 85 3.29 6.32 -9.92
N ARG A 86 4.03 7.41 -10.06
CA ARG A 86 4.35 8.36 -8.98
C ARG A 86 3.86 9.75 -9.33
#